data_AF-A0A8H8C8X0-F1
#
_entry.id   AF-A0A8H8C8X0-F1
#
_cell.length_a   1.000
_cell.length_b   1.000
_cell.length_c   1.000
_cell.angle_alpha   90.00
_cell.angle_beta   90.00
_cell.angle_gamma   90.00
#
_symmetry.space_group_name_H-M   'P 1'
#
loop_
_entity.id
_entity.type
_entity.pdbx_description
1 polymer ?
#
loop_
_entity_poly.entity_id
_entity_poly.type
_entity_poly.pdbx_seq_one_letter_code
_entity_poly.pdbx_strand_id
1 'polypeptide(L)'
;MDPFTPDVRAAMLAPPVNPIRRTDFVHKATPTVHINCNLYHMVPVHPGPAPTAIPPPGPGRGSDTRLDEQKSFNKQTVARAAALKRWTVANPGGNPAKEPAMADPDMIFTHGRGSTLVNEAIVSFTEGWARTQVALNFENTGDLNTRAAVFRALMLAFPSATSLGGRSLGARAATRGSIYSRVSKLVMFTYPLVRGLDERFEELLALQSNVDWVRMINGDHALWYDPPEKRDALCNIAGQIAAMWNVARDPLLTELTLDWDDVANQPSWTAWMAPPADPPREVTIINVNILNPGLPGGGGNFSFNMEG
;
A
#
# COMPACT_ATOMS: atom_id res chain seq x y z
N MET A 1 17.38 -8.19 13.69
CA MET A 1 18.34 -8.23 12.55
C MET A 1 17.79 -7.29 11.50
N ASP A 2 18.58 -6.37 10.95
CA ASP A 2 18.10 -5.44 9.92
C ASP A 2 17.70 -6.21 8.66
N PRO A 3 16.42 -6.17 8.22
CA PRO A 3 15.99 -6.85 7.00
C PRO A 3 16.54 -6.18 5.73
N PHE A 4 17.12 -4.98 5.82
CA PHE A 4 17.67 -4.22 4.69
C PHE A 4 19.19 -4.34 4.62
N THR A 5 19.69 -5.56 4.40
CA THR A 5 21.11 -5.78 4.10
C THR A 5 21.54 -5.02 2.83
N PRO A 6 22.84 -4.76 2.62
CA PRO A 6 23.31 -4.09 1.40
C PRO A 6 22.80 -4.73 0.11
N ASP A 7 22.75 -6.06 0.05
CA ASP A 7 22.24 -6.81 -1.11
C ASP A 7 20.74 -6.61 -1.32
N VAL A 8 19.95 -6.61 -0.24
CA VAL A 8 18.50 -6.34 -0.31
C VAL A 8 18.25 -4.91 -0.80
N ARG A 9 19.02 -3.93 -0.30
CA ARG A 9 18.89 -2.53 -0.74
C ARG A 9 19.24 -2.37 -2.21
N ALA A 10 20.33 -2.98 -2.66
CA ALA A 10 20.71 -2.98 -4.07
C ALA A 10 19.63 -3.62 -4.95
N ALA A 11 19.03 -4.74 -4.52
CA ALA A 11 17.93 -5.39 -5.23
C ALA A 11 16.64 -4.54 -5.27
N MET A 12 16.33 -3.82 -4.19
CA MET A 12 15.16 -2.93 -4.13
C MET A 12 15.29 -1.72 -5.07
N LEU A 13 16.52 -1.20 -5.23
CA LEU A 13 16.84 -0.11 -6.15
C LEU A 13 16.90 -0.58 -7.62
N ALA A 14 17.25 -1.84 -7.86
CA ALA A 14 17.32 -2.40 -9.20
C ALA A 14 15.92 -2.51 -9.85
N PRO A 15 15.84 -2.56 -11.21
CA PRO A 15 14.63 -2.96 -11.90
C PRO A 15 14.15 -4.35 -11.41
N PRO A 16 12.83 -4.61 -11.42
CA PRO A 16 12.32 -5.88 -10.94
C PRO A 16 12.80 -7.02 -11.85
N VAL A 17 13.31 -8.10 -11.24
CA VAL A 17 13.83 -9.27 -11.96
C VAL A 17 12.75 -9.89 -12.86
N ASN A 18 11.53 -9.94 -12.36
CA ASN A 18 10.35 -10.35 -13.12
C ASN A 18 9.50 -9.12 -13.46
N PRO A 19 8.97 -9.02 -14.68
CA PRO A 19 8.12 -7.89 -15.03
C PRO A 19 6.83 -7.91 -14.20
N ILE A 20 6.43 -6.73 -13.73
CA ILE A 20 5.13 -6.51 -13.10
C ILE A 20 4.09 -6.37 -14.20
N ARG A 21 2.99 -7.10 -14.06
CA ARG A 21 1.83 -7.01 -14.96
C ARG A 21 0.65 -6.38 -14.24
N ARG A 22 -0.01 -5.47 -14.94
CA ARG A 22 -1.31 -4.92 -14.58
C ARG A 22 -2.40 -5.60 -15.41
N THR A 23 -3.45 -6.09 -14.76
CA THR A 23 -4.65 -6.63 -15.40
C THR A 23 -5.86 -5.81 -14.96
N ASP A 24 -6.45 -5.09 -15.92
CA ASP A 24 -7.61 -4.23 -15.69
C ASP A 24 -8.90 -5.03 -15.92
N PHE A 25 -9.86 -4.92 -15.01
CA PHE A 25 -11.15 -5.59 -15.11
C PHE A 25 -12.24 -4.83 -14.34
N VAL A 26 -13.50 -5.20 -14.57
CA VAL A 26 -14.65 -4.66 -13.82
C VAL A 26 -15.16 -5.74 -12.86
N HIS A 27 -15.16 -5.44 -11.56
CA HIS A 27 -15.75 -6.30 -10.55
C HIS A 27 -17.16 -5.83 -10.20
N LYS A 28 -18.09 -6.78 -10.05
CA LYS A 28 -19.47 -6.51 -9.66
C LYS A 28 -19.62 -6.70 -8.14
N ALA A 29 -19.41 -5.62 -7.37
CA ALA A 29 -19.47 -5.68 -5.91
C ALA A 29 -20.90 -5.88 -5.37
N THR A 30 -21.91 -5.39 -6.10
CA THR A 30 -23.33 -5.65 -5.84
C THR A 30 -24.07 -5.78 -7.18
N PRO A 31 -25.35 -6.19 -7.20
CA PRO A 31 -26.17 -6.21 -8.43
C PRO A 31 -26.12 -4.91 -9.25
N THR A 32 -25.94 -3.77 -8.59
CA THR A 32 -25.98 -2.43 -9.19
C THR A 32 -24.64 -1.69 -9.17
N VAL A 33 -23.66 -2.15 -8.39
CA VAL A 33 -22.36 -1.49 -8.24
C VAL A 33 -21.27 -2.25 -8.98
N HIS A 34 -20.76 -1.61 -10.03
CA HIS A 34 -19.60 -2.06 -10.81
C HIS A 34 -18.39 -1.22 -10.44
N ILE A 35 -17.23 -1.86 -10.34
CA ILE A 35 -16.01 -1.27 -9.79
C ILE A 35 -14.87 -1.57 -10.74
N ASN A 36 -14.19 -0.53 -11.19
CA ASN A 36 -12.98 -0.69 -11.98
C ASN A 36 -11.85 -1.15 -11.07
N CYS A 37 -11.19 -2.23 -11.44
CA CYS A 37 -10.13 -2.87 -10.68
C CYS A 37 -8.87 -3.04 -11.52
N ASN A 38 -7.71 -2.86 -10.88
CA ASN A 38 -6.40 -3.14 -11.46
C ASN A 38 -5.69 -4.17 -10.57
N LEU A 39 -5.40 -5.34 -11.10
CA LEU A 39 -4.62 -6.38 -10.42
C LEU A 39 -3.15 -6.26 -10.83
N TYR A 40 -2.26 -6.03 -9.86
CA TYR A 40 -0.82 -5.99 -10.06
C TYR A 40 -0.18 -7.26 -9.50
N HIS A 41 0.61 -7.93 -10.32
CA HIS A 41 1.29 -9.17 -9.94
C HIS A 41 2.56 -9.37 -10.77
N MET A 42 3.52 -10.13 -10.23
CA MET A 42 4.65 -10.60 -11.03
C MET A 42 4.18 -11.58 -12.12
N VAL A 43 4.82 -11.53 -13.28
CA VAL A 43 4.73 -12.59 -14.29
C VAL A 43 5.93 -13.51 -14.10
N PRO A 44 5.75 -14.79 -13.74
CA PRO A 44 6.84 -15.73 -13.71
C PRO A 44 7.49 -15.78 -15.10
N VAL A 45 8.77 -15.47 -15.20
CA VAL A 45 9.52 -15.73 -16.43
C VAL A 45 9.60 -17.26 -16.54
N HIS A 46 8.81 -17.84 -17.45
CA HIS A 46 8.96 -19.27 -17.72
C HIS A 46 10.40 -19.52 -18.15
N PRO A 47 11.08 -20.55 -17.61
CA PRO A 47 12.46 -20.91 -17.98
C PRO A 47 12.57 -21.49 -19.41
N GLY A 48 11.66 -21.10 -20.31
CA GLY A 48 11.78 -21.42 -21.72
C GLY A 48 13.05 -20.78 -22.33
N PRO A 49 13.53 -21.31 -23.46
CA PRO A 49 14.70 -20.76 -24.14
C PRO A 49 14.47 -19.26 -24.38
N ALA A 50 15.48 -18.45 -24.05
CA ALA A 50 15.43 -17.00 -24.19
C ALA A 50 14.86 -16.63 -25.57
N PRO A 51 13.85 -15.75 -25.64
CA PRO A 51 13.35 -15.28 -26.92
C PRO A 51 14.52 -14.69 -27.71
N THR A 52 14.68 -15.13 -28.96
CA THR A 52 15.68 -14.61 -29.90
C THR A 52 15.70 -13.09 -29.84
N ALA A 53 16.88 -12.53 -29.56
CA ALA A 53 17.08 -11.09 -29.37
C ALA A 53 16.41 -10.29 -30.49
N ILE A 54 15.56 -9.34 -30.10
CA ILE A 54 15.00 -8.35 -31.02
C ILE A 54 16.18 -7.47 -31.48
N PRO A 55 16.33 -7.18 -32.78
CA PRO A 55 17.44 -6.38 -33.27
C PRO A 55 17.42 -4.98 -32.61
N PRO A 56 18.59 -4.36 -32.37
CA PRO A 56 18.65 -3.06 -31.74
C PRO A 56 17.92 -2.00 -32.58
N PRO A 57 17.26 -1.01 -31.95
CA PRO A 57 16.68 0.11 -32.68
C PRO A 57 17.80 0.88 -33.38
N GLY A 58 17.61 1.16 -34.67
CA GLY A 58 18.54 1.97 -35.46
C GLY A 58 18.67 3.40 -34.91
N PRO A 59 19.75 4.12 -35.27
CA PRO A 59 20.07 5.41 -34.69
C PRO A 59 19.15 6.50 -35.25
N GLY A 60 18.43 7.21 -34.38
CA GLY A 60 17.65 8.38 -34.80
C GLY A 60 16.94 9.14 -33.69
N ARG A 61 17.68 10.08 -33.09
CA ARG A 61 17.33 11.50 -32.87
C ARG A 61 16.01 11.91 -32.19
N GLY A 62 16.19 12.74 -31.16
CA GLY A 62 15.46 14.02 -31.02
C GLY A 62 14.30 14.01 -30.05
N SER A 63 14.49 14.68 -28.92
CA SER A 63 13.46 15.07 -27.96
C SER A 63 12.29 15.79 -28.61
N ASP A 64 11.09 15.23 -28.46
CA ASP A 64 9.81 15.91 -28.21
C ASP A 64 8.67 14.93 -28.51
N THR A 65 8.02 14.38 -27.47
CA THR A 65 6.66 13.80 -27.59
C THR A 65 6.06 13.53 -26.20
N ARG A 66 5.54 14.59 -25.58
CA ARG A 66 4.53 14.49 -24.53
C ARG A 66 3.16 14.55 -25.22
N LEU A 67 2.69 13.44 -25.79
CA LEU A 67 1.28 13.21 -26.23
C LEU A 67 1.00 11.84 -26.92
N ASP A 68 1.94 10.88 -26.99
CA ASP A 68 1.73 9.61 -27.74
C ASP A 68 1.61 8.32 -26.90
N GLU A 69 1.69 8.38 -25.58
CA GLU A 69 1.59 7.17 -24.73
C GLU A 69 0.22 6.47 -24.80
N GLN A 70 -0.84 7.20 -25.14
CA GLN A 70 -2.17 6.63 -25.35
C GLN A 70 -2.27 5.76 -26.63
N LYS A 71 -1.39 5.98 -27.63
CA LYS A 71 -1.36 5.18 -28.87
C LYS A 71 -0.53 3.90 -28.73
N SER A 72 0.46 3.88 -27.83
CA SER A 72 1.24 2.67 -27.51
C SER A 72 0.39 1.61 -26.79
N PHE A 73 -0.51 2.05 -25.91
CA PHE A 73 -1.44 1.19 -25.16
C PHE A 73 -2.45 0.44 -26.06
N ASN A 74 -2.92 1.09 -27.12
CA ASN A 74 -3.75 0.45 -28.14
C ASN A 74 -2.98 -0.62 -28.94
N LYS A 75 -1.67 -0.44 -29.18
CA LYS A 75 -0.86 -1.43 -29.92
C LYS A 75 -0.66 -2.73 -29.14
N GLN A 76 -0.45 -2.66 -27.82
CA GLN A 76 -0.33 -3.87 -26.98
C GLN A 76 -1.67 -4.63 -26.86
N THR A 77 -2.79 -3.90 -26.81
CA THR A 77 -4.14 -4.48 -26.78
C THR A 77 -4.48 -5.18 -28.11
N VAL A 78 -4.14 -4.56 -29.25
CA VAL A 78 -4.29 -5.16 -30.59
C VAL A 78 -3.34 -6.35 -30.78
N ALA A 79 -2.10 -6.28 -30.28
CA ALA A 79 -1.15 -7.39 -30.32
C ALA A 79 -1.62 -8.59 -29.49
N ARG A 80 -2.22 -8.35 -28.31
CA ARG A 80 -2.83 -9.39 -27.48
C ARG A 80 -4.06 -10.01 -28.16
N ALA A 81 -4.94 -9.21 -28.76
CA ALA A 81 -6.10 -9.72 -29.51
C ALA A 81 -5.67 -10.57 -30.72
N ALA A 82 -4.61 -10.16 -31.42
CA ALA A 82 -4.04 -10.91 -32.53
C ALA A 82 -3.36 -12.21 -32.07
N ALA A 83 -2.63 -12.18 -30.95
CA ALA A 83 -1.99 -13.37 -30.37
C ALA A 83 -3.02 -14.38 -29.86
N LEU A 84 -4.07 -13.91 -29.17
CA LEU A 84 -5.16 -14.75 -28.70
C LEU A 84 -5.90 -15.40 -29.87
N LYS A 85 -6.19 -14.63 -30.93
CA LYS A 85 -6.81 -15.15 -32.16
C LYS A 85 -5.95 -16.21 -32.86
N ARG A 86 -4.63 -15.99 -32.95
CA ARG A 86 -3.69 -16.99 -33.52
C ARG A 86 -3.66 -18.28 -32.69
N TRP A 87 -3.68 -18.16 -31.37
CA TRP A 87 -3.70 -19.30 -30.47
C TRP A 87 -5.01 -20.10 -30.56
N THR A 88 -6.17 -19.43 -30.65
CA THR A 88 -7.48 -20.08 -30.84
C THR A 88 -7.56 -20.82 -32.18
N VAL A 89 -7.01 -20.26 -33.26
CA VAL A 89 -6.95 -20.92 -34.57
C VAL A 89 -6.01 -22.14 -34.56
N ALA A 90 -4.90 -22.07 -33.81
CA ALA A 90 -3.94 -23.16 -33.70
C ALA A 90 -4.41 -24.33 -32.82
N ASN A 91 -5.43 -24.14 -31.99
CA ASN A 91 -5.96 -25.16 -31.07
C ASN A 91 -7.49 -25.31 -31.18
N PRO A 92 -8.03 -25.80 -32.31
CA PRO A 92 -9.47 -25.83 -32.59
C PRO A 92 -10.28 -26.79 -31.70
N GLY A 93 -9.62 -27.67 -30.93
CA GLY A 93 -10.25 -28.59 -29.97
C GLY A 93 -9.79 -28.39 -28.52
N GLY A 94 -8.95 -27.38 -28.25
CA GLY A 94 -8.61 -27.04 -26.87
C GLY A 94 -9.81 -26.38 -26.22
N ASN A 95 -10.27 -26.90 -25.07
CA ASN A 95 -11.07 -26.07 -24.17
C ASN A 95 -10.38 -24.71 -24.08
N PRO A 96 -11.09 -23.57 -24.24
CA PRO A 96 -10.47 -22.26 -24.11
C PRO A 96 -9.66 -22.32 -22.84
N ALA A 97 -8.35 -22.05 -22.92
CA ALA A 97 -7.50 -22.09 -21.74
C ALA A 97 -8.28 -21.34 -20.68
N LYS A 98 -8.69 -22.05 -19.61
CA LYS A 98 -9.41 -21.45 -18.48
C LYS A 98 -8.67 -20.14 -18.26
N GLU A 99 -9.37 -19.00 -18.34
CA GLU A 99 -8.73 -17.70 -18.08
C GLU A 99 -7.80 -17.94 -16.89
N PRO A 100 -6.48 -17.67 -17.05
CA PRO A 100 -5.53 -18.00 -16.00
C PRO A 100 -6.11 -17.47 -14.72
N ALA A 101 -6.38 -18.36 -13.76
CA ALA A 101 -7.09 -18.01 -12.54
C ALA A 101 -6.43 -16.73 -12.02
N MET A 102 -7.20 -15.65 -11.90
CA MET A 102 -6.64 -14.36 -11.50
C MET A 102 -5.82 -14.59 -10.24
N ALA A 103 -4.62 -14.01 -10.20
CA ALA A 103 -3.77 -14.11 -9.02
C ALA A 103 -4.55 -13.57 -7.82
N ASP A 104 -4.60 -14.37 -6.77
CA ASP A 104 -5.30 -14.05 -5.54
C ASP A 104 -4.56 -12.90 -4.82
N PRO A 105 -5.20 -11.74 -4.56
CA PRO A 105 -4.51 -10.59 -3.97
C PRO A 105 -4.20 -10.80 -2.50
N ASP A 106 -3.04 -10.31 -2.05
CA ASP A 106 -2.67 -10.20 -0.63
C ASP A 106 -3.19 -8.90 -0.03
N MET A 107 -3.19 -7.84 -0.84
CA MET A 107 -3.68 -6.50 -0.47
C MET A 107 -4.80 -6.04 -1.39
N ILE A 108 -5.84 -5.46 -0.78
CA ILE A 108 -6.83 -4.63 -1.50
C ILE A 108 -6.53 -3.16 -1.18
N PHE A 109 -6.45 -2.31 -2.19
CA PHE A 109 -6.03 -0.91 -2.04
C PHE A 109 -6.94 0.06 -2.80
N THR A 110 -7.12 1.28 -2.31
CA THR A 110 -7.85 2.33 -3.05
C THR A 110 -7.22 3.72 -2.96
N HIS A 111 -7.55 4.53 -3.95
CA HIS A 111 -7.06 5.89 -4.14
C HIS A 111 -7.73 6.91 -3.19
N GLY A 112 -7.16 8.11 -3.15
CA GLY A 112 -7.69 9.25 -2.40
C GLY A 112 -8.84 9.99 -3.10
N ARG A 113 -9.38 11.01 -2.43
CA ARG A 113 -10.43 11.89 -2.98
C ARG A 113 -9.94 12.59 -4.25
N GLY A 114 -10.77 12.65 -5.29
CA GLY A 114 -10.45 13.35 -6.54
C GLY A 114 -9.33 12.73 -7.38
N SER A 115 -8.89 11.52 -7.02
CA SER A 115 -7.86 10.76 -7.73
C SER A 115 -8.48 9.54 -8.43
N THR A 116 -7.67 8.82 -9.20
CA THR A 116 -8.03 7.61 -9.96
C THR A 116 -6.93 6.56 -9.79
N LEU A 117 -7.13 5.37 -10.38
CA LEU A 117 -6.12 4.31 -10.34
C LEU A 117 -4.87 4.59 -11.20
N VAL A 118 -4.89 5.62 -12.03
CA VAL A 118 -3.74 6.02 -12.87
C VAL A 118 -2.85 7.08 -12.21
N ASN A 119 -3.11 7.42 -10.94
CA ASN A 119 -2.25 8.34 -10.21
C ASN A 119 -0.85 7.75 -10.03
N GLU A 120 0.18 8.46 -10.50
CA GLU A 120 1.56 7.98 -10.59
C GLU A 120 2.13 7.49 -9.25
N ALA A 121 1.84 8.19 -8.13
CA ALA A 121 2.26 7.74 -6.80
C ALA A 121 1.61 6.41 -6.40
N ILE A 122 0.32 6.20 -6.75
CA ILE A 122 -0.39 4.95 -6.48
C ILE A 122 0.14 3.83 -7.37
N VAL A 123 0.34 4.10 -8.66
CA VAL A 123 0.91 3.13 -9.61
C VAL A 123 2.29 2.68 -9.11
N SER A 124 3.19 3.63 -8.85
CA SER A 124 4.54 3.35 -8.37
C SER A 124 4.56 2.57 -7.05
N PHE A 125 3.73 2.97 -6.08
CA PHE A 125 3.56 2.23 -4.82
C PHE A 125 3.09 0.79 -5.05
N THR A 126 2.08 0.62 -5.91
CA THR A 126 1.49 -0.70 -6.15
C THR A 126 2.44 -1.61 -6.93
N GLU A 127 3.21 -1.05 -7.87
CA GLU A 127 4.28 -1.78 -8.56
C GLU A 127 5.39 -2.22 -7.60
N GLY A 128 5.77 -1.34 -6.66
CA GLY A 128 6.70 -1.68 -5.58
C GLY A 128 6.21 -2.85 -4.74
N TRP A 129 4.95 -2.81 -4.31
CA TRP A 129 4.31 -3.93 -3.61
C TRP A 129 4.32 -5.22 -4.44
N ALA A 130 3.95 -5.09 -5.72
CA ALA A 130 3.75 -6.20 -6.63
C ALA A 130 5.02 -6.98 -6.96
N ARG A 131 6.20 -6.48 -6.58
CA ARG A 131 7.49 -7.18 -6.72
C ARG A 131 7.62 -8.43 -5.88
N THR A 132 6.81 -8.59 -4.84
CA THR A 132 6.85 -9.78 -3.97
C THR A 132 5.47 -10.37 -3.69
N GLN A 133 4.41 -9.57 -3.83
CA GLN A 133 3.03 -9.93 -3.47
C GLN A 133 2.05 -9.49 -4.57
N VAL A 134 0.77 -9.78 -4.39
CA VAL A 134 -0.29 -9.40 -5.33
C VAL A 134 -1.13 -8.27 -4.73
N ALA A 135 -1.39 -7.23 -5.52
CA ALA A 135 -2.21 -6.09 -5.11
C ALA A 135 -3.42 -5.91 -6.03
N LEU A 136 -4.60 -5.80 -5.43
CA LEU A 136 -5.84 -5.43 -6.11
C LEU A 136 -6.18 -3.98 -5.78
N ASN A 137 -6.07 -3.10 -6.76
CA ASN A 137 -6.53 -1.72 -6.62
C ASN A 137 -7.95 -1.60 -7.14
N PHE A 138 -8.78 -0.78 -6.50
CA PHE A 138 -10.13 -0.47 -7.00
C PHE A 138 -10.44 1.02 -7.01
N GLU A 139 -11.22 1.44 -8.00
CA GLU A 139 -11.70 2.82 -8.15
C GLU A 139 -13.10 2.98 -7.58
N ASN A 140 -13.28 3.93 -6.68
CA ASN A 140 -14.62 4.30 -6.22
C ASN A 140 -14.61 5.78 -5.83
N THR A 141 -15.47 6.58 -6.45
CA THR A 141 -15.56 8.03 -6.19
C THR A 141 -16.58 8.39 -5.11
N GLY A 142 -17.26 7.40 -4.54
CA GLY A 142 -18.24 7.57 -3.48
C GLY A 142 -17.64 8.08 -2.17
N ASP A 143 -18.52 8.25 -1.18
CA ASP A 143 -18.16 8.68 0.15
C ASP A 143 -17.36 7.61 0.93
N LEU A 144 -16.96 7.97 2.16
CA LEU A 144 -16.15 7.12 3.02
C LEU A 144 -16.83 5.77 3.32
N ASN A 145 -18.14 5.76 3.56
CA ASN A 145 -18.89 4.55 3.89
C ASN A 145 -19.08 3.64 2.69
N THR A 146 -19.33 4.23 1.52
CA THR A 146 -19.42 3.52 0.25
C THR A 146 -18.11 2.80 -0.05
N ARG A 147 -16.98 3.50 0.06
CA ARG A 147 -15.65 2.90 -0.13
C ARG A 147 -15.36 1.80 0.88
N ALA A 148 -15.69 1.99 2.16
CA ALA A 148 -15.53 0.97 3.18
C ALA A 148 -16.40 -0.28 2.91
N ALA A 149 -17.60 -0.11 2.37
CA ALA A 149 -18.46 -1.22 1.96
C ALA A 149 -17.87 -2.00 0.78
N VAL A 150 -17.24 -1.31 -0.18
CA VAL A 150 -16.53 -1.95 -1.28
C VAL A 150 -15.38 -2.82 -0.78
N PHE A 151 -14.58 -2.33 0.17
CA PHE A 151 -13.52 -3.14 0.78
C PHE A 151 -14.07 -4.47 1.33
N ARG A 152 -15.19 -4.42 2.06
CA ARG A 152 -15.83 -5.63 2.61
C ARG A 152 -16.33 -6.56 1.51
N ALA A 153 -16.95 -6.02 0.46
CA ALA A 153 -17.42 -6.82 -0.68
C ALA A 153 -16.25 -7.52 -1.40
N LEU A 154 -15.15 -6.80 -1.65
CA LEU A 154 -13.96 -7.36 -2.27
C LEU A 154 -13.27 -8.39 -1.36
N MET A 155 -13.24 -8.19 -0.05
CA MET A 155 -12.72 -9.19 0.90
C MET A 155 -13.49 -10.51 0.90
N LEU A 156 -14.78 -10.50 0.55
CA LEU A 156 -15.58 -11.71 0.37
C LEU A 156 -15.29 -12.38 -0.98
N ALA A 157 -15.07 -11.58 -2.03
CA ALA A 157 -14.72 -12.08 -3.35
C ALA A 157 -13.27 -12.60 -3.45
N PHE A 158 -12.36 -12.03 -2.66
CA PHE A 158 -10.94 -12.33 -2.63
C PHE A 158 -10.52 -12.74 -1.20
N PRO A 159 -10.85 -13.98 -0.78
CA PRO A 159 -10.59 -14.48 0.56
C PRO A 159 -9.09 -14.73 0.86
N SER A 160 -8.19 -14.51 -0.10
CA SER A 160 -6.75 -14.51 0.11
C SER A 160 -6.26 -13.24 0.78
N ALA A 161 -6.93 -12.10 0.55
CA ALA A 161 -6.42 -10.81 0.99
C ALA A 161 -6.34 -10.76 2.51
N THR A 162 -5.16 -10.45 3.04
CA THR A 162 -4.91 -10.33 4.48
C THR A 162 -4.79 -8.88 4.91
N SER A 163 -4.74 -7.96 3.93
CA SER A 163 -4.32 -6.59 4.15
C SER A 163 -5.19 -5.61 3.36
N LEU A 164 -5.56 -4.49 4.00
CA LEU A 164 -6.27 -3.39 3.35
C LEU A 164 -5.37 -2.17 3.33
N GLY A 165 -5.42 -1.39 2.26
CA GLY A 165 -4.62 -0.18 2.17
C GLY A 165 -5.29 0.95 1.43
N GLY A 166 -4.71 2.14 1.52
CA GLY A 166 -5.15 3.24 0.69
C GLY A 166 -4.36 4.52 0.88
N ARG A 167 -4.67 5.51 0.04
CA ARG A 167 -4.11 6.86 0.11
C ARG A 167 -5.16 7.86 0.59
N SER A 168 -4.83 8.68 1.58
CA SER A 168 -5.67 9.78 2.09
C SER A 168 -7.08 9.30 2.47
N LEU A 169 -8.14 9.76 1.77
CA LEU A 169 -9.50 9.27 1.99
C LEU A 169 -9.63 7.75 1.80
N GLY A 170 -8.82 7.15 0.90
CA GLY A 170 -8.74 5.71 0.71
C GLY A 170 -8.19 4.97 1.94
N ALA A 171 -7.20 5.54 2.64
CA ALA A 171 -6.66 4.95 3.87
C ALA A 171 -7.70 4.95 5.00
N ARG A 172 -8.49 6.03 5.10
CA ARG A 172 -9.64 6.07 6.01
C ARG A 172 -10.69 5.03 5.65
N ALA A 173 -10.99 4.87 4.36
CA ALA A 173 -11.93 3.86 3.91
C ALA A 173 -11.46 2.43 4.21
N ALA A 174 -10.16 2.17 4.05
CA ALA A 174 -9.53 0.90 4.43
C ALA A 174 -9.66 0.64 5.94
N THR A 175 -9.35 1.65 6.76
CA THR A 175 -9.48 1.59 8.23
C THR A 175 -10.93 1.34 8.67
N ARG A 176 -11.90 2.03 8.07
CA ARG A 176 -13.32 1.78 8.36
C ARG A 176 -13.81 0.43 7.81
N GLY A 177 -13.24 -0.01 6.68
CA GLY A 177 -13.48 -1.32 6.09
C GLY A 177 -12.96 -2.46 6.96
N SER A 178 -11.84 -2.23 7.67
CA SER A 178 -11.17 -3.26 8.46
C SER A 178 -11.89 -3.64 9.75
N ILE A 179 -12.57 -2.69 10.41
CA ILE A 179 -13.27 -2.88 11.69
C ILE A 179 -14.19 -4.11 11.68
N TYR A 180 -14.84 -4.38 10.54
CA TYR A 180 -15.78 -5.49 10.36
C TYR A 180 -15.30 -6.52 9.35
N SER A 181 -14.00 -6.76 9.29
CA SER A 181 -13.40 -7.73 8.35
C SER A 181 -12.35 -8.58 9.04
N ARG A 182 -11.92 -9.66 8.37
CA ARG A 182 -10.88 -10.59 8.84
C ARG A 182 -9.44 -10.10 8.61
N VAL A 183 -9.26 -8.86 8.18
CA VAL A 183 -7.94 -8.29 7.89
C VAL A 183 -7.11 -8.20 9.16
N SER A 184 -5.81 -8.48 9.07
CA SER A 184 -4.87 -8.34 10.20
C SER A 184 -3.90 -7.18 10.03
N LYS A 185 -3.86 -6.56 8.84
CA LYS A 185 -2.88 -5.51 8.50
C LYS A 185 -3.49 -4.36 7.71
N LEU A 186 -3.11 -3.13 8.09
CA LEU A 186 -3.48 -1.90 7.40
C LEU A 186 -2.25 -1.19 6.83
N VAL A 187 -2.31 -0.86 5.54
CA VAL A 187 -1.25 -0.16 4.80
C VAL A 187 -1.72 1.23 4.43
N MET A 188 -1.41 2.21 5.29
CA MET A 188 -1.88 3.58 5.15
C MET A 188 -0.83 4.43 4.45
N PHE A 189 -0.81 4.38 3.11
CA PHE A 189 0.19 5.10 2.30
C PHE A 189 0.20 6.60 2.62
N THR A 190 -0.97 7.18 2.88
CA THR A 190 -1.10 8.40 3.68
C THR A 190 -2.40 8.33 4.48
N TYR A 191 -2.37 8.67 5.77
CA TYR A 191 -3.59 8.82 6.59
C TYR A 191 -3.68 10.25 7.09
N PRO A 192 -4.77 10.98 6.81
CA PRO A 192 -4.85 12.37 7.19
C PRO A 192 -5.11 12.44 8.71
N LEU A 193 -4.26 13.14 9.47
CA LEU A 193 -4.48 13.43 10.90
C LEU A 193 -4.55 14.95 11.18
N VAL A 194 -4.88 15.75 10.17
CA VAL A 194 -4.83 17.22 10.30
C VAL A 194 -6.17 17.88 10.68
N ARG A 195 -7.30 17.17 10.52
CA ARG A 195 -8.67 17.73 10.73
C ARG A 195 -9.61 16.64 11.24
N GLY A 196 -10.67 16.99 11.98
CA GLY A 196 -11.64 16.00 12.48
C GLY A 196 -10.96 14.88 13.26
N LEU A 197 -10.07 15.26 14.18
CA LEU A 197 -9.21 14.34 14.91
C LEU A 197 -10.04 13.34 15.72
N ASP A 198 -11.08 13.80 16.42
CA ASP A 198 -11.93 12.95 17.25
C ASP A 198 -12.49 11.77 16.43
N GLU A 199 -13.19 12.04 15.32
CA GLU A 199 -13.72 10.98 14.45
C GLU A 199 -12.64 10.01 13.94
N ARG A 200 -11.44 10.51 13.68
CA ARG A 200 -10.33 9.70 13.13
C ARG A 200 -9.63 8.88 14.19
N PHE A 201 -9.55 9.39 15.41
CA PHE A 201 -9.08 8.61 16.55
C PHE A 201 -10.10 7.55 16.93
N GLU A 202 -11.39 7.86 16.94
CA GLU A 202 -12.45 6.86 17.14
C GLU A 202 -12.38 5.73 16.09
N GLU A 203 -12.11 6.05 14.82
CA GLU A 203 -11.88 5.04 13.77
C GLU A 203 -10.68 4.12 14.08
N LEU A 204 -9.58 4.68 14.58
CA LEU A 204 -8.37 3.94 14.90
C LEU A 204 -8.53 3.13 16.20
N LEU A 205 -9.23 3.68 17.20
CA LEU A 205 -9.55 3.03 18.47
C LEU A 205 -10.57 1.90 18.29
N ALA A 206 -11.42 1.98 17.27
CA ALA A 206 -12.36 0.92 16.91
C ALA A 206 -11.71 -0.27 16.17
N LEU A 207 -10.42 -0.20 15.84
CA LEU A 207 -9.72 -1.33 15.26
C LEU A 207 -9.63 -2.48 16.24
N GLN A 208 -9.71 -3.70 15.72
CA GLN A 208 -9.50 -4.90 16.53
C GLN A 208 -8.04 -4.95 17.00
N SER A 209 -7.79 -5.47 18.20
CA SER A 209 -6.46 -5.50 18.82
C SER A 209 -5.42 -6.32 18.05
N ASN A 210 -5.87 -7.19 17.14
CA ASN A 210 -5.03 -7.99 16.25
C ASN A 210 -4.74 -7.32 14.90
N VAL A 211 -5.17 -6.07 14.69
CA VAL A 211 -4.89 -5.32 13.45
C VAL A 211 -3.65 -4.47 13.63
N ASP A 212 -2.56 -4.89 13.01
CA ASP A 212 -1.35 -4.09 12.86
C ASP A 212 -1.53 -3.03 11.77
N TRP A 213 -0.82 -1.91 11.87
CA TRP A 213 -0.84 -0.89 10.83
C TRP A 213 0.52 -0.24 10.60
N VAL A 214 0.76 0.18 9.36
CA VAL A 214 1.90 1.00 8.94
C VAL A 214 1.39 2.25 8.22
N ARG A 215 1.99 3.40 8.51
CA ARG A 215 1.58 4.70 7.97
C ARG A 215 2.80 5.57 7.62
N MET A 216 2.68 6.33 6.54
CA MET A 216 3.59 7.45 6.27
C MET A 216 3.18 8.69 7.08
N ILE A 217 4.08 9.21 7.93
CA ILE A 217 3.76 10.25 8.93
C ILE A 217 4.24 11.64 8.47
N ASN A 218 5.46 11.75 7.92
CA ASN A 218 6.10 13.04 7.57
C ASN A 218 6.16 13.31 6.05
N GLY A 219 5.32 12.63 5.26
CA GLY A 219 5.18 12.92 3.83
C GLY A 219 4.13 14.01 3.60
N ASP A 220 4.38 14.92 2.64
CA ASP A 220 3.30 15.72 2.06
C ASP A 220 2.21 14.76 1.54
N HIS A 221 0.94 15.03 1.84
CA HIS A 221 -0.18 14.27 1.30
C HIS A 221 -0.20 14.22 -0.23
N ALA A 222 0.34 15.25 -0.89
CA ALA A 222 0.50 15.26 -2.34
C ALA A 222 1.64 14.36 -2.81
N LEU A 223 2.62 14.05 -1.93
CA LEU A 223 3.90 13.43 -2.26
C LEU A 223 4.54 14.14 -3.45
N TRP A 224 4.55 15.48 -3.41
CA TRP A 224 5.13 16.28 -4.46
C TRP A 224 6.65 16.24 -4.33
N TYR A 225 7.32 15.65 -5.31
CA TYR A 225 8.76 15.74 -5.47
C TYR A 225 9.06 16.27 -6.87
N ASP A 226 10.09 17.10 -6.97
CA ASP A 226 10.64 17.59 -8.23
C ASP A 226 12.09 17.09 -8.35
N PRO A 227 12.45 16.38 -9.44
CA PRO A 227 11.59 15.99 -10.55
C PRO A 227 10.65 14.79 -10.23
N PRO A 228 9.59 14.54 -11.05
CA PRO A 228 8.59 13.51 -10.79
C PRO A 228 9.14 12.09 -10.58
N GLU A 229 10.29 11.79 -11.20
CA GLU A 229 10.98 10.50 -11.07
C GLU A 229 11.41 10.23 -9.62
N LYS A 230 11.70 11.28 -8.83
CA LYS A 230 11.99 11.14 -7.39
C LYS A 230 10.79 10.57 -6.65
N ARG A 231 9.60 11.11 -6.93
CA ARG A 231 8.34 10.63 -6.34
C ARG A 231 8.11 9.18 -6.70
N ASP A 232 8.26 8.82 -7.97
CA ASP A 232 7.95 7.47 -8.43
C ASP A 232 8.90 6.45 -7.80
N ALA A 233 10.20 6.76 -7.74
CA ALA A 233 11.18 5.92 -7.07
C ALA A 233 10.91 5.78 -5.56
N LEU A 234 10.62 6.88 -4.84
CA LEU A 234 10.28 6.82 -3.40
C LEU A 234 8.99 6.03 -3.15
N CYS A 235 7.94 6.26 -3.96
CA CYS A 235 6.69 5.52 -3.84
C CYS A 235 6.90 4.03 -4.11
N ASN A 236 7.71 3.68 -5.10
CA ASN A 236 8.07 2.29 -5.39
C ASN A 236 8.77 1.63 -4.20
N ILE A 237 9.78 2.28 -3.60
CA ILE A 237 10.45 1.77 -2.41
C ILE A 237 9.48 1.65 -1.23
N ALA A 238 8.59 2.63 -1.02
CA ALA A 238 7.57 2.56 0.02
C ALA A 238 6.65 1.34 -0.16
N GLY A 239 6.27 1.01 -1.40
CA GLY A 239 5.51 -0.19 -1.74
C GLY A 239 6.26 -1.48 -1.39
N GLN A 240 7.56 -1.53 -1.69
CA GLN A 240 8.42 -2.67 -1.36
C GLN A 240 8.57 -2.84 0.16
N ILE A 241 8.81 -1.75 0.90
CA ILE A 241 8.89 -1.76 2.37
C ILE A 241 7.57 -2.24 2.99
N ALA A 242 6.44 -1.72 2.50
CA ALA A 242 5.12 -2.12 2.98
C ALA A 242 4.84 -3.62 2.73
N ALA A 243 5.24 -4.13 1.56
CA ALA A 243 5.15 -5.55 1.24
C ALA A 243 6.01 -6.40 2.18
N MET A 244 7.26 -6.00 2.46
CA MET A 244 8.13 -6.72 3.42
C MET A 244 7.53 -6.72 4.83
N TRP A 245 7.04 -5.57 5.29
CA TRP A 245 6.35 -5.44 6.59
C TRP A 245 5.09 -6.31 6.66
N ASN A 246 4.39 -6.48 5.52
CA ASN A 246 3.21 -7.32 5.44
C ASN A 246 3.52 -8.80 5.71
N VAL A 247 4.69 -9.27 5.26
CA VAL A 247 5.13 -10.66 5.46
C VAL A 247 5.66 -10.85 6.88
N ALA A 248 6.53 -9.94 7.34
CA ALA A 248 7.19 -10.04 8.63
C ALA A 248 7.25 -8.67 9.32
N ARG A 249 6.59 -8.57 10.47
CA ARG A 249 6.65 -7.42 11.37
C ARG A 249 7.39 -7.78 12.64
N ASP A 250 8.33 -6.93 13.04
CA ASP A 250 8.88 -6.94 14.40
C ASP A 250 8.07 -5.96 15.27
N PRO A 251 7.37 -6.43 16.31
CA PRO A 251 6.54 -5.54 17.14
C PRO A 251 7.35 -4.52 17.94
N LEU A 252 8.66 -4.72 18.11
CA LEU A 252 9.54 -3.83 18.84
C LEU A 252 10.12 -2.71 17.97
N LEU A 253 9.97 -2.79 16.65
CA LEU A 253 10.49 -1.81 15.71
C LEU A 253 9.31 -1.15 14.98
N THR A 254 9.11 0.15 15.23
CA THR A 254 7.90 0.87 14.83
C THR A 254 8.15 1.93 13.78
N GLU A 255 9.40 2.39 13.63
CA GLU A 255 9.73 3.56 12.81
C GLU A 255 10.82 3.27 11.78
N LEU A 256 10.70 3.87 10.61
CA LEU A 256 11.70 3.87 9.55
C LEU A 256 11.61 5.20 8.80
N THR A 257 12.75 5.74 8.38
CA THR A 257 12.81 6.91 7.52
C THR A 257 13.11 6.47 6.10
N LEU A 258 12.33 6.97 5.13
CA LEU A 258 12.55 6.86 3.71
C LEU A 258 12.70 8.29 3.16
N ASP A 259 13.82 8.55 2.50
CA ASP A 259 14.19 9.88 2.02
C ASP A 259 14.92 9.79 0.67
N TRP A 260 15.26 10.93 0.07
CA TRP A 260 16.06 11.03 -1.13
C TRP A 260 17.51 11.35 -0.78
N ASP A 261 18.46 10.53 -1.23
CA ASP A 261 19.88 10.87 -1.19
C ASP A 261 20.22 11.73 -2.41
N ASP A 262 20.43 13.03 -2.21
CA ASP A 262 20.78 13.97 -3.29
C ASP A 262 22.19 13.73 -3.86
N VAL A 263 23.10 13.11 -3.11
CA VAL A 263 24.46 12.83 -3.59
C VAL A 263 24.45 11.60 -4.50
N ALA A 264 23.79 10.52 -4.07
CA ALA A 264 23.65 9.31 -4.86
C ALA A 264 22.52 9.41 -5.91
N ASN A 265 21.68 10.45 -5.81
CA ASN A 265 20.50 10.68 -6.65
C ASN A 265 19.56 9.47 -6.72
N GLN A 266 19.23 8.91 -5.56
CA GLN A 266 18.37 7.74 -5.42
C GLN A 266 17.64 7.72 -4.06
N PRO A 267 16.59 6.89 -3.88
CA PRO A 267 16.00 6.67 -2.57
C PRO A 267 17.01 6.10 -1.56
N SER A 268 16.93 6.56 -0.32
CA SER A 268 17.65 6.03 0.83
C SER A 268 16.69 5.79 1.99
N TRP A 269 16.98 4.80 2.83
CA TRP A 269 16.12 4.52 3.99
C TRP A 269 16.89 3.92 5.16
N THR A 270 16.39 4.08 6.36
CA THR A 270 17.00 3.49 7.57
C THR A 270 16.60 2.03 7.74
N ALA A 271 17.16 1.36 8.74
CA ALA A 271 16.54 0.16 9.29
C ALA A 271 15.23 0.53 10.02
N TRP A 272 14.42 -0.48 10.34
CA TRP A 272 13.37 -0.30 11.33
C TRP A 272 14.00 -0.07 12.71
N MET A 273 13.49 0.92 13.44
CA MET A 273 13.98 1.36 14.74
C MET A 273 12.87 1.22 15.78
N ALA A 274 13.28 0.96 17.02
CA ALA A 274 12.38 1.09 18.16
C ALA A 274 11.92 2.55 18.28
N PRO A 275 10.70 2.80 18.80
CA PRO A 275 10.28 4.15 19.07
C PRO A 275 11.29 4.80 20.04
N PRO A 276 11.56 6.10 19.90
CA PRO A 276 12.35 6.79 20.91
C PRO A 276 11.71 6.56 22.27
N ALA A 277 12.54 6.41 23.31
CA ALA A 277 12.02 6.32 24.67
C ALA A 277 11.09 7.52 24.91
N ASP A 278 9.89 7.24 25.42
CA ASP A 278 8.97 8.31 25.82
C ASP A 278 9.78 9.32 26.65
N PRO A 279 9.68 10.63 26.37
CA PRO A 279 10.25 11.61 27.28
C PRO A 279 9.70 11.30 28.68
N PRO A 280 10.47 11.52 29.76
CA PRO A 280 10.00 11.25 31.10
C PRO A 280 8.62 11.88 31.28
N ARG A 281 7.59 11.05 31.44
CA ARG A 281 6.23 11.52 31.68
C ARG A 281 6.27 12.32 32.97
N GLU A 282 5.69 13.53 32.97
CA GLU A 282 5.60 14.31 34.19
C GLU A 282 4.80 13.49 35.21
N VAL A 283 5.48 13.04 36.27
CA VAL A 283 4.82 12.33 37.36
C VAL A 283 3.98 13.35 38.11
N THR A 284 2.66 13.26 37.94
CA THR A 284 1.75 14.07 38.75
C THR A 284 1.60 13.36 40.09
N ILE A 285 2.19 13.95 41.14
CA ILE A 285 2.01 13.48 42.51
C ILE A 285 0.76 14.16 43.06
N ILE A 286 -0.28 13.37 43.29
CA ILE A 286 -1.47 13.87 43.98
C ILE A 286 -1.34 13.53 45.45
N ASN A 287 -1.30 14.58 46.26
CA ASN A 287 -1.27 14.47 47.71
C ASN A 287 -2.68 14.62 48.26
N VAL A 288 -3.18 13.57 48.91
CA VAL A 288 -4.47 13.62 49.59
C VAL A 288 -4.25 13.78 51.08
N ASN A 289 -4.80 14.87 51.63
CA ASN A 289 -4.79 15.16 53.06
C ASN A 289 -6.18 14.88 53.64
N ILE A 290 -6.28 13.96 54.60
CA ILE A 290 -7.55 13.68 55.28
C ILE A 290 -7.69 14.67 56.44
N LEU A 291 -8.40 15.78 56.20
CA LEU A 291 -8.50 16.89 57.15
C LEU A 291 -9.40 16.61 58.37
N ASN A 292 -10.18 15.53 58.37
CA ASN A 292 -11.10 15.23 59.46
C ASN A 292 -10.47 14.23 60.45
N PRO A 293 -10.07 14.66 61.67
CA PRO A 293 -9.44 13.78 62.66
C PRO A 293 -10.40 12.74 63.26
N GLY A 294 -11.71 12.87 63.04
CA GLY A 294 -12.73 11.94 63.56
C GLY A 294 -12.93 10.66 62.74
N LEU A 295 -12.25 10.51 61.60
CA LEU A 295 -12.31 9.30 60.76
C LEU A 295 -11.09 8.40 61.01
N PRO A 296 -11.21 7.07 60.81
CA PRO A 296 -10.03 6.20 60.74
C PRO A 296 -9.10 6.70 59.62
N GLY A 297 -7.87 7.11 59.98
CA GLY A 297 -6.92 7.76 59.06
C GLY A 297 -6.97 9.29 59.03
N GLY A 298 -7.79 9.92 59.87
CA GLY A 298 -7.85 11.37 60.04
C GLY A 298 -6.52 11.98 60.47
N GLY A 299 -6.08 13.04 59.80
CA GLY A 299 -4.76 13.65 59.97
C GLY A 299 -3.64 12.96 59.17
N GLY A 300 -3.94 11.87 58.46
CA GLY A 300 -3.00 11.20 57.57
C GLY A 300 -2.87 11.88 56.21
N ASN A 301 -1.73 11.66 55.58
CA ASN A 301 -1.50 11.95 54.17
C ASN A 301 -1.14 10.67 53.42
N PHE A 302 -1.52 10.60 52.15
CA PHE A 302 -0.94 9.63 51.23
C PHE A 302 -0.82 10.26 49.86
N SER A 303 0.18 9.78 49.13
CA SER A 303 0.52 10.26 47.80
C SER A 303 0.34 9.12 46.82
N PHE A 304 -0.24 9.41 45.67
CA PHE A 304 -0.23 8.52 44.52
C PHE A 304 0.53 9.17 43.38
N ASN A 305 1.37 8.37 42.75
CA ASN A 305 2.03 8.74 41.51
C ASN A 305 1.07 8.36 40.38
N MET A 306 0.63 9.35 39.63
CA MET A 306 0.00 9.10 38.34
C MET A 306 1.05 9.24 37.26
N GLU A 307 1.36 8.14 36.58
CA GLU A 307 2.09 8.17 35.32
C GLU A 307 1.13 8.74 34.27
N GLY A 308 1.47 9.91 33.72
CA GLY A 308 0.73 10.56 32.62
C GLY A 308 0.89 9.84 31.30
#